data_AF-A0A534IHT0-F1
#
_entry.id   AF-A0A534IHT0-F1
#
_cell.length_a   1.000
_cell.length_b   1.000
_cell.length_c   1.000
_cell.angle_alpha   90.00
_cell.angle_beta   90.00
_cell.angle_gamma   90.00
#
_symmetry.space_group_name_H-M   'P 1'
#
loop_
_entity.id
_entity.type
_entity.pdbx_description
1 polymer ?
#
loop_
_entity_poly.entity_id
_entity_poly.type
_entity_poly.pdbx_seq_one_letter_code
_entity_poly.pdbx_strand_id
1 'polypeptide(L)'
;MSPYSLVLAASVAALVALFAYVATRLRRRLAALLLSGFLGASGVAGAVGLGYEEHVLNPAWGAVGFAAVSLGYASVVLFVVLFVHEGRGRQRTVFSVAVLVPGLVLAAVGGLFSWSPADTFQPSTDLGHVAVNAYLVLCLGVALAESFIAWRRFPARQPETFPLILGIVSLVIAGPIYGFELVVLGITSYTGANLAAPLAGALFIAAMSVGNPLRFRGRVPEGARRVPWAVAPGAYLIDEPRPKYAEALFLAGAHETPALAIVSDSESSVPDLAGVEMVRLPPGRKCAATMAATSSEFLARNPNGSVLVDDFSYVVANSGLDAAGGALSRAASGVPAEGTLVVSLSKLTNGEREALLRVRAIRLAPPPVESRLTTILQAHVGASTDPLARAALARGKRIEDLTIPDLPHVRDYMLASLADMRSPADDAAQSGWRRVSEGLAADLETLWRTPPTETDLASSPPATLPEGDVPLIRAAEVLGASAIPQPAPEVPAASVALGAAIRDAFLGSLGPAGEAVYRRVLGRLRKDAAALGPDDLPKVSKLADEAVADLFSAIDVEAAKKDLNERTRRLHAQLNGLARGER
;
A
#
# COMPACT_ATOMS: atom_id res chain seq x y z
N MET A 1 -50.72 31.18 3.46
CA MET A 1 -49.57 30.69 2.68
C MET A 1 -49.93 30.68 1.21
N SER A 2 -49.20 31.47 0.43
CA SER A 2 -49.27 31.41 -1.03
C SER A 2 -48.71 30.07 -1.52
N PRO A 3 -49.08 29.60 -2.73
CA PRO A 3 -48.42 28.43 -3.35
C PRO A 3 -46.91 28.65 -3.46
N TYR A 4 -46.48 29.91 -3.53
CA TYR A 4 -45.09 30.27 -3.65
C TYR A 4 -44.29 30.08 -2.36
N SER A 5 -44.86 30.49 -1.22
CA SER A 5 -44.30 30.21 0.10
C SER A 5 -44.15 28.71 0.37
N LEU A 6 -45.08 27.88 -0.12
CA LEU A 6 -44.97 26.42 0.02
C LEU A 6 -43.77 25.86 -0.74
N VAL A 7 -43.50 26.35 -1.96
CA VAL A 7 -42.34 25.92 -2.75
C VAL A 7 -41.02 26.35 -2.08
N LEU A 8 -40.93 27.59 -1.61
CA LEU A 8 -39.76 28.09 -0.88
C LEU A 8 -39.53 27.31 0.42
N ALA A 9 -40.58 27.06 1.20
CA ALA A 9 -40.49 26.28 2.43
C ALA A 9 -40.02 24.84 2.17
N ALA A 10 -40.55 24.19 1.12
CA ALA A 10 -40.12 22.85 0.72
C ALA A 10 -38.64 22.82 0.26
N SER A 11 -38.21 23.84 -0.49
CA SER A 11 -36.81 23.99 -0.91
C SER A 11 -35.87 24.14 0.29
N VAL A 12 -36.20 25.04 1.22
CA VAL A 12 -35.42 25.25 2.47
C VAL A 12 -35.37 23.96 3.28
N ALA A 13 -36.49 23.26 3.46
CA ALA A 13 -36.54 22.00 4.19
C ALA A 13 -35.64 20.93 3.53
N ALA A 14 -35.66 20.83 2.21
CA ALA A 14 -34.79 19.92 1.46
C ALA A 14 -33.30 20.28 1.64
N LEU A 15 -32.94 21.57 1.59
CA LEU A 15 -31.55 22.02 1.81
C LEU A 15 -31.05 21.68 3.22
N VAL A 16 -31.89 21.87 4.24
CA VAL A 16 -31.56 21.49 5.62
C VAL A 16 -31.36 19.98 5.76
N ALA A 17 -32.21 19.16 5.12
CA ALA A 17 -32.06 17.71 5.11
C ALA A 17 -30.76 17.26 4.41
N LEU A 18 -30.43 17.86 3.27
CA LEU A 18 -29.19 17.60 2.54
C LEU A 18 -27.96 18.05 3.34
N PHE A 19 -28.03 19.21 4.01
CA PHE A 19 -26.97 19.69 4.90
C PHE A 19 -26.71 18.69 6.04
N ALA A 20 -27.77 18.20 6.69
CA ALA A 20 -27.67 17.19 7.74
C ALA A 20 -27.07 15.87 7.20
N TYR A 21 -27.43 15.47 5.97
CA TYR A 21 -26.83 14.32 5.32
C TYR A 21 -25.33 14.49 5.09
N VAL A 22 -24.90 15.64 4.54
CA VAL A 22 -23.48 15.95 4.31
C VAL A 22 -22.70 15.88 5.63
N ALA A 23 -23.21 16.54 6.68
CA ALA A 23 -22.56 16.60 7.99
C ALA A 23 -22.41 15.22 8.67
N THR A 24 -23.33 14.28 8.42
CA THR A 24 -23.35 12.98 9.11
C THR A 24 -22.78 11.81 8.30
N ARG A 25 -22.83 11.88 6.96
CA ARG A 25 -22.51 10.74 6.08
C ARG A 25 -21.25 10.93 5.25
N LEU A 26 -20.91 12.16 4.85
CA LEU A 26 -19.75 12.43 4.01
C LEU A 26 -18.50 12.70 4.86
N ARG A 27 -17.38 12.07 4.48
CA ARG A 27 -16.15 12.07 5.30
C ARG A 27 -15.01 12.87 4.70
N ARG A 28 -15.14 13.34 3.45
CA ARG A 28 -14.20 14.27 2.81
C ARG A 28 -14.38 15.66 3.40
N ARG A 29 -13.63 16.02 4.45
CA ARG A 29 -13.95 17.18 5.30
C ARG A 29 -14.02 18.50 4.54
N LEU A 30 -13.02 18.78 3.71
CA LEU A 30 -12.90 20.07 3.03
C LEU A 30 -13.97 20.24 1.94
N ALA A 31 -14.20 19.21 1.14
CA ALA A 31 -15.27 19.22 0.13
C ALA A 31 -16.67 19.25 0.79
N ALA A 32 -16.87 18.51 1.89
CA ALA A 32 -18.13 18.50 2.64
C ALA A 32 -18.40 19.87 3.28
N LEU A 33 -17.38 20.57 3.76
CA LEU A 33 -17.51 21.92 4.33
C LEU A 33 -17.94 22.93 3.27
N LEU A 34 -17.34 22.90 2.07
CA LEU A 34 -17.72 23.80 0.97
C LEU A 34 -19.13 23.50 0.45
N LEU A 35 -19.48 22.23 0.33
CA LEU A 35 -20.84 21.83 -0.03
C LEU A 35 -21.86 22.24 1.04
N SER A 36 -21.51 22.10 2.32
CA SER A 36 -22.32 22.57 3.44
C SER A 36 -22.47 24.09 3.42
N GLY A 37 -21.41 24.82 3.06
CA GLY A 37 -21.42 26.26 2.84
C GLY A 37 -22.42 26.66 1.75
N PHE A 38 -22.39 25.98 0.60
CA PHE A 38 -23.37 26.18 -0.48
C PHE A 38 -24.81 25.87 -0.04
N LEU A 39 -25.05 24.73 0.61
CA LEU A 39 -26.38 24.32 1.06
C LEU A 39 -26.94 25.28 2.12
N GLY A 40 -26.12 25.67 3.09
CA GLY A 40 -26.48 26.62 4.13
C GLY A 40 -26.76 28.01 3.56
N ALA A 41 -25.89 28.50 2.68
CA ALA A 41 -26.06 29.78 2.00
C ALA A 41 -27.36 29.83 1.16
N SER A 42 -27.62 28.78 0.39
CA SER A 42 -28.86 28.67 -0.39
C SER A 42 -30.09 28.58 0.51
N GLY A 43 -29.98 27.89 1.65
CA GLY A 43 -31.04 27.79 2.64
C GLY A 43 -31.37 29.13 3.29
N VAL A 44 -30.34 29.92 3.63
CA VAL A 44 -30.51 31.29 4.16
C VAL A 44 -31.15 32.20 3.11
N ALA A 45 -30.67 32.19 1.87
CA ALA A 45 -31.26 32.98 0.79
C ALA A 45 -32.74 32.63 0.57
N GLY A 46 -33.08 31.34 0.54
CA GLY A 46 -34.47 30.85 0.43
C GLY A 46 -35.34 31.23 1.64
N ALA A 47 -34.80 31.18 2.86
CA ALA A 47 -35.52 31.57 4.07
C ALA A 47 -35.79 33.09 4.13
N VAL A 48 -34.85 33.91 3.66
CA VAL A 48 -35.06 35.36 3.51
C VAL A 48 -36.18 35.64 2.51
N GLY A 49 -36.17 34.98 1.34
CA GLY A 49 -37.24 35.10 0.35
C GLY A 49 -38.62 34.69 0.90
N LEU A 50 -38.68 33.56 1.63
CA LEU A 50 -39.91 33.11 2.29
C LEU A 50 -40.42 34.11 3.34
N GLY A 51 -39.50 34.68 4.14
CA GLY A 51 -39.86 35.66 5.15
C GLY A 51 -40.35 36.99 4.59
N TYR A 52 -39.94 37.36 3.38
CA TYR A 52 -40.49 38.51 2.65
C TYR A 52 -41.87 38.23 2.07
N GLU A 53 -42.07 37.05 1.46
CA GLU A 53 -43.38 36.63 0.95
C GLU A 53 -44.45 36.60 2.05
N GLU A 54 -44.11 36.07 3.23
CA GLU A 54 -45.04 36.01 4.36
C GLU A 54 -45.03 37.30 5.21
N HIS A 55 -44.30 38.35 4.78
CA HIS A 55 -44.23 39.65 5.46
C HIS A 55 -43.76 39.58 6.92
N VAL A 56 -42.91 38.60 7.24
CA VAL A 56 -42.37 38.32 8.58
C VAL A 56 -41.03 39.02 8.82
N LEU A 57 -40.20 39.15 7.78
CA LEU A 57 -38.85 39.74 7.89
C LEU A 57 -38.83 41.21 7.46
N ASN A 58 -38.00 42.00 8.13
CA ASN A 58 -37.77 43.40 7.76
C ASN A 58 -36.77 43.52 6.57
N PRO A 59 -36.77 44.64 5.82
CA PRO A 59 -35.93 44.82 4.64
C PRO A 59 -34.41 44.70 4.87
N ALA A 60 -33.96 44.85 6.12
CA ALA A 60 -32.53 44.73 6.47
C ALA A 60 -31.99 43.30 6.25
N TRP A 61 -32.86 42.27 6.25
CA TRP A 61 -32.47 40.89 5.93
C TRP A 61 -32.08 40.69 4.46
N GLY A 62 -32.32 41.69 3.59
CA GLY A 62 -31.99 41.65 2.17
C GLY A 62 -30.49 41.52 1.97
N ALA A 63 -29.71 42.32 2.70
CA ALA A 63 -28.25 42.27 2.71
C ALA A 63 -27.72 40.88 3.12
N VAL A 64 -28.37 40.24 4.11
CA VAL A 64 -28.00 38.90 4.58
C VAL A 64 -28.26 37.85 3.51
N GLY A 65 -29.43 37.90 2.87
CA GLY A 65 -29.75 37.03 1.75
C GLY A 65 -28.78 37.22 0.58
N PHE A 66 -28.45 38.47 0.23
CA PHE A 66 -27.51 38.80 -0.84
C PHE A 66 -26.09 38.27 -0.55
N ALA A 67 -25.61 38.47 0.67
CA ALA A 67 -24.33 37.91 1.12
C ALA A 67 -24.32 36.39 1.04
N ALA A 68 -25.43 35.74 1.43
CA ALA A 68 -25.59 34.30 1.32
C ALA A 68 -25.50 33.85 -0.15
N VAL A 69 -26.18 34.49 -1.09
CA VAL A 69 -26.07 34.18 -2.52
C VAL A 69 -24.63 34.29 -3.00
N SER A 70 -23.95 35.41 -2.74
CA SER A 70 -22.57 35.65 -3.18
C SER A 70 -21.60 34.57 -2.67
N LEU A 71 -21.68 34.21 -1.39
CA LEU A 71 -20.83 33.18 -0.79
C LEU A 71 -21.24 31.76 -1.19
N GLY A 72 -22.52 31.54 -1.50
CA GLY A 72 -23.03 30.26 -1.99
C GLY A 72 -22.41 29.89 -3.33
N TYR A 73 -22.41 30.80 -4.30
CA TYR A 73 -21.78 30.58 -5.61
C TYR A 73 -20.25 30.46 -5.52
N ALA A 74 -19.61 31.24 -4.65
CA ALA A 74 -18.18 31.06 -4.33
C ALA A 74 -17.90 29.64 -3.81
N SER A 75 -18.77 29.13 -2.94
CA SER A 75 -18.65 27.79 -2.36
C SER A 75 -18.80 26.69 -3.42
N VAL A 76 -19.67 26.85 -4.42
CA VAL A 76 -19.84 25.89 -5.54
C VAL A 76 -18.55 25.75 -6.34
N VAL A 77 -17.98 26.85 -6.81
CA VAL A 77 -16.77 26.78 -7.64
C VAL A 77 -15.58 26.23 -6.86
N LEU A 78 -15.44 26.62 -5.59
CA LEU A 78 -14.41 26.06 -4.72
C LEU A 78 -14.59 24.57 -4.49
N PHE A 79 -15.82 24.15 -4.17
CA PHE A 79 -16.14 22.73 -4.00
C PHE A 79 -15.71 21.93 -5.23
N VAL A 80 -16.13 22.35 -6.42
CA VAL A 80 -15.84 21.66 -7.69
C VAL A 80 -14.34 21.61 -7.96
N VAL A 81 -13.65 22.74 -7.89
CA VAL A 81 -12.21 22.81 -8.18
C VAL A 81 -11.41 21.96 -7.20
N LEU A 82 -11.75 22.01 -5.92
CA LEU A 82 -11.02 21.27 -4.88
C LEU A 82 -11.29 19.77 -4.94
N PHE A 83 -12.52 19.37 -5.30
CA PHE A 83 -12.92 17.98 -5.49
C PHE A 83 -12.36 17.37 -6.79
N VAL A 84 -12.27 18.15 -7.86
CA VAL A 84 -11.68 17.72 -9.13
C VAL A 84 -10.16 17.66 -9.02
N HIS A 85 -9.50 18.68 -8.46
CA HIS A 85 -8.04 18.77 -8.40
C HIS A 85 -7.46 18.34 -7.04
N GLU A 86 -7.88 17.18 -6.55
CA GLU A 86 -7.28 16.50 -5.40
C GLU A 86 -5.75 16.38 -5.56
N GLY A 87 -4.99 17.21 -4.82
CA GLY A 87 -3.53 17.11 -4.67
C GLY A 87 -2.67 18.36 -4.90
N ARG A 88 -3.17 19.46 -5.50
CA ARG A 88 -2.32 20.64 -5.83
C ARG A 88 -2.30 21.76 -4.78
N GLY A 89 -1.78 21.49 -3.58
CA GLY A 89 -1.86 22.38 -2.39
C GLY A 89 -1.59 23.88 -2.62
N ARG A 90 -0.52 24.25 -3.34
CA ARG A 90 -0.15 25.67 -3.54
C ARG A 90 -1.08 26.42 -4.50
N GLN A 91 -1.48 25.77 -5.60
CA GLN A 91 -2.43 26.35 -6.57
C GLN A 91 -3.84 26.46 -5.97
N ARG A 92 -4.22 25.53 -5.08
CA ARG A 92 -5.49 25.55 -4.36
C ARG A 92 -5.65 26.79 -3.48
N THR A 93 -4.60 27.21 -2.78
CA THR A 93 -4.69 28.35 -1.84
C THR A 93 -4.87 29.67 -2.60
N VAL A 94 -4.08 29.90 -3.65
CA VAL A 94 -4.18 31.11 -4.49
C VAL A 94 -5.56 31.19 -5.15
N PHE A 95 -6.04 30.08 -5.72
CA PHE A 95 -7.38 30.03 -6.32
C PHE A 95 -8.49 30.28 -5.29
N SER A 96 -8.35 29.71 -4.08
CA SER A 96 -9.34 29.91 -3.02
C SER A 96 -9.47 31.37 -2.61
N VAL A 97 -8.34 32.07 -2.47
CA VAL A 97 -8.31 33.51 -2.18
C VAL A 97 -8.91 34.30 -3.36
N ALA A 98 -8.55 33.98 -4.60
CA ALA A 98 -9.03 34.67 -5.79
C ALA A 98 -10.55 34.58 -5.98
N VAL A 99 -11.20 33.52 -5.50
CA VAL A 99 -12.66 33.35 -5.55
C VAL A 99 -13.35 33.95 -4.32
N LEU A 100 -12.86 33.69 -3.11
CA LEU A 100 -13.53 34.09 -1.88
C LEU A 100 -13.45 35.58 -1.60
N VAL A 101 -12.31 36.22 -1.88
CA VAL A 101 -12.12 37.64 -1.58
C VAL A 101 -13.12 38.51 -2.36
N PRO A 102 -13.30 38.34 -3.68
CA PRO A 102 -14.33 39.09 -4.40
C PRO A 102 -15.75 38.82 -3.86
N GLY A 103 -16.08 37.58 -3.51
CA GLY A 103 -17.39 37.24 -2.94
C GLY A 103 -17.65 37.92 -1.59
N LEU A 104 -16.64 37.98 -0.72
CA LEU A 104 -16.72 38.69 0.57
C LEU A 104 -16.82 40.20 0.38
N VAL A 105 -16.06 40.77 -0.55
CA VAL A 105 -16.12 42.20 -0.88
C VAL A 105 -17.51 42.55 -1.42
N LEU A 106 -18.04 41.76 -2.36
CA LEU A 106 -19.39 41.97 -2.89
C LEU A 106 -20.45 41.84 -1.80
N ALA A 107 -20.35 40.84 -0.91
CA ALA A 107 -21.26 40.70 0.23
C ALA A 107 -21.26 41.93 1.16
N ALA A 108 -20.08 42.49 1.46
CA ALA A 108 -19.94 43.68 2.27
C ALA A 108 -20.49 44.93 1.57
N VAL A 109 -20.17 45.11 0.29
CA VAL A 109 -20.67 46.20 -0.56
C VAL A 109 -22.19 46.15 -0.67
N GLY A 110 -22.76 44.96 -0.92
CA GLY A 110 -24.21 44.78 -0.97
C GLY A 110 -24.91 45.17 0.33
N GLY A 111 -24.27 44.93 1.49
CA GLY A 111 -24.77 45.42 2.77
C GLY A 111 -24.79 46.95 2.87
N LEU A 112 -23.74 47.63 2.39
CA LEU A 112 -23.66 49.10 2.39
C LEU A 112 -24.71 49.74 1.47
N PHE A 113 -24.99 49.10 0.33
CA PHE A 113 -25.96 49.58 -0.67
C PHE A 113 -27.37 48.98 -0.50
N SER A 114 -27.62 48.23 0.58
CA SER A 114 -28.92 47.57 0.86
C SER A 114 -29.41 46.67 -0.28
N TRP A 115 -28.49 46.03 -0.99
CA TRP A 115 -28.82 45.04 -2.02
C TRP A 115 -29.47 43.80 -1.41
N SER A 116 -30.33 43.18 -2.21
CA SER A 116 -31.15 42.02 -1.87
C SER A 116 -30.89 40.87 -2.85
N PRO A 117 -31.29 39.62 -2.52
CA PRO A 117 -31.19 38.50 -3.46
C PRO A 117 -31.91 38.79 -4.79
N ALA A 118 -32.99 39.57 -4.76
CA ALA A 118 -33.75 39.91 -5.95
C ALA A 118 -32.93 40.69 -6.96
N ASP A 119 -31.91 41.43 -6.52
CA ASP A 119 -31.05 42.26 -7.38
C ASP A 119 -29.99 41.44 -8.14
N THR A 120 -29.95 40.12 -7.91
CA THR A 120 -29.05 39.20 -8.63
C THR A 120 -29.70 38.72 -9.92
N PHE A 121 -28.87 38.56 -10.96
CA PHE A 121 -29.26 38.16 -12.31
C PHE A 121 -30.27 39.10 -13.00
N GLN A 122 -30.42 40.33 -12.51
CA GLN A 122 -31.22 41.35 -13.18
C GLN A 122 -30.45 42.04 -14.31
N PRO A 123 -31.11 42.39 -15.44
CA PRO A 123 -30.53 43.30 -16.42
C PRO A 123 -30.41 44.69 -15.78
N SER A 124 -29.18 45.15 -15.54
CA SER A 124 -28.93 46.46 -14.92
C SER A 124 -27.92 47.26 -15.73
N THR A 125 -28.12 48.57 -15.77
CA THR A 125 -27.16 49.55 -16.30
C THR A 125 -26.19 50.05 -15.22
N ASP A 126 -26.43 49.72 -13.95
CA ASP A 126 -25.52 50.02 -12.85
C ASP A 126 -24.32 49.05 -12.85
N LEU A 127 -23.13 49.64 -12.90
CA LEU A 127 -21.85 48.92 -12.86
C LEU A 127 -21.74 47.98 -11.65
N GLY A 128 -22.34 48.33 -10.50
CA GLY A 128 -22.35 47.50 -9.30
C GLY A 128 -23.06 46.16 -9.52
N HIS A 129 -24.30 46.20 -10.02
CA HIS A 129 -25.10 45.01 -10.32
C HIS A 129 -24.52 44.19 -11.48
N VAL A 130 -23.92 44.84 -12.48
CA VAL A 130 -23.19 44.17 -13.56
C VAL A 130 -22.01 43.38 -13.01
N ALA A 131 -21.22 43.95 -12.11
CA ALA A 131 -20.07 43.28 -11.49
C ALA A 131 -20.50 42.06 -10.67
N VAL A 132 -21.60 42.18 -9.91
CA VAL A 132 -22.17 41.05 -9.15
C VAL A 132 -22.58 39.91 -10.09
N ASN A 133 -23.36 40.23 -11.12
CA ASN A 133 -23.83 39.22 -12.08
C ASN A 133 -22.66 38.55 -12.80
N ALA A 134 -21.66 39.33 -13.21
CA ALA A 134 -20.44 38.80 -13.81
C ALA A 134 -19.70 37.84 -12.87
N TYR A 135 -19.57 38.19 -11.58
CA TYR A 135 -18.96 37.32 -10.58
C TYR A 135 -19.72 36.00 -10.40
N LEU A 136 -21.04 36.04 -10.25
CA LEU A 136 -21.87 34.84 -10.06
C LEU A 136 -21.82 33.92 -11.28
N VAL A 137 -21.92 34.49 -12.49
CA VAL A 137 -21.80 33.75 -13.75
C VAL A 137 -20.39 33.16 -13.92
N LEU A 138 -19.34 33.90 -13.56
CA LEU A 138 -17.97 33.41 -13.61
C LEU A 138 -17.76 32.21 -12.67
N CYS A 139 -18.32 32.24 -11.46
CA CYS A 139 -18.26 31.11 -10.52
C CYS A 139 -18.87 29.84 -11.14
N LEU A 140 -20.07 29.95 -11.73
CA LEU A 140 -20.70 28.82 -12.42
C LEU A 140 -19.92 28.37 -13.67
N GLY A 141 -19.45 29.32 -14.47
CA GLY A 141 -18.71 29.06 -15.69
C GLY A 141 -17.40 28.31 -15.44
N VAL A 142 -16.63 28.74 -14.42
CA VAL A 142 -15.40 28.05 -14.01
C VAL A 142 -15.71 26.66 -13.46
N ALA A 143 -16.73 26.53 -12.60
CA ALA A 143 -17.15 25.23 -12.08
C ALA A 143 -17.53 24.25 -13.21
N LEU A 144 -18.30 24.73 -14.20
CA LEU A 144 -18.73 23.92 -15.34
C LEU A 144 -17.54 23.52 -16.21
N ALA A 145 -16.67 24.48 -16.54
CA ALA A 145 -15.48 24.25 -17.35
C ALA A 145 -14.56 23.21 -16.72
N GLU A 146 -14.26 23.34 -15.42
CA GLU A 146 -13.39 22.40 -14.70
C GLU A 146 -14.00 21.00 -14.60
N SER A 147 -15.31 20.91 -14.35
CA SER A 147 -16.03 19.63 -14.37
C SER A 147 -15.99 18.97 -15.74
N PHE A 148 -16.17 19.74 -16.81
CA PHE A 148 -16.16 19.24 -18.18
C PHE A 148 -14.76 18.84 -18.67
N ILE A 149 -13.74 19.63 -18.32
CA ILE A 149 -12.32 19.29 -18.56
C ILE A 149 -11.99 17.96 -17.88
N ALA A 150 -12.40 17.79 -16.62
CA ALA A 150 -12.17 16.55 -15.89
C ALA A 150 -12.93 15.36 -16.50
N TRP A 151 -14.18 15.57 -16.92
CA TRP A 151 -14.99 14.57 -17.60
C TRP A 151 -14.37 14.10 -18.93
N ARG A 152 -13.80 15.01 -19.72
CA ARG A 152 -13.12 14.68 -20.98
C ARG A 152 -11.74 14.05 -20.79
N ARG A 153 -10.94 14.58 -19.87
CA ARG A 153 -9.55 14.12 -19.68
C ARG A 153 -9.46 12.80 -18.90
N PHE A 154 -10.45 12.50 -18.06
CA PHE A 154 -10.41 11.34 -17.17
C PHE A 154 -11.70 10.51 -17.28
N PRO A 155 -11.79 9.59 -18.27
CA PRO A 155 -12.97 8.72 -18.46
C PRO A 155 -13.35 7.93 -17.20
N ALA A 156 -12.36 7.48 -16.43
CA ALA A 156 -12.58 6.78 -15.16
C ALA A 156 -13.31 7.61 -14.09
N ARG A 157 -13.37 8.94 -14.24
CA ARG A 157 -14.02 9.86 -13.30
C ARG A 157 -15.39 10.33 -13.75
N GLN A 158 -15.90 9.87 -14.89
CA GLN A 158 -17.23 10.24 -15.36
C GLN A 158 -18.34 10.02 -14.31
N PRO A 159 -18.32 8.96 -13.47
CA PRO A 159 -19.32 8.80 -12.41
C PRO A 159 -19.27 9.89 -11.33
N GLU A 160 -18.11 10.53 -11.12
CA GLU A 160 -17.95 11.66 -10.19
C GLU A 160 -18.29 12.99 -10.88
N THR A 161 -17.84 13.22 -12.12
CA THR A 161 -17.92 14.53 -12.78
C THR A 161 -19.24 14.77 -13.49
N PHE A 162 -19.91 13.73 -14.00
CA PHE A 162 -21.19 13.88 -14.69
C PHE A 162 -22.30 14.45 -13.78
N PRO A 163 -22.49 13.98 -12.53
CA PRO A 163 -23.45 14.60 -11.61
C PRO A 163 -23.09 16.06 -11.28
N LEU A 164 -21.80 16.41 -11.20
CA LEU A 164 -21.38 17.80 -11.01
C LEU A 164 -21.81 18.68 -12.18
N ILE A 165 -21.57 18.24 -13.43
CA ILE A 165 -21.99 18.96 -14.62
C ILE A 165 -23.50 19.17 -14.60
N LEU A 166 -24.28 18.11 -14.36
CA LEU A 166 -25.74 18.20 -14.33
C LEU A 166 -26.24 19.14 -13.23
N GLY A 167 -25.62 19.12 -12.04
CA GLY A 167 -25.95 20.02 -10.94
C GLY A 167 -25.59 21.48 -11.21
N ILE A 168 -24.49 21.74 -11.90
CA ILE A 168 -24.12 23.12 -12.28
C ILE A 168 -25.04 23.63 -13.38
N VAL A 169 -25.38 22.80 -14.37
CA VAL A 169 -26.32 23.16 -15.44
C VAL A 169 -27.71 23.46 -14.85
N SER A 170 -28.19 22.69 -13.87
CA SER A 170 -29.47 23.00 -13.21
C SER A 170 -29.43 24.34 -12.47
N LEU A 171 -28.31 24.69 -11.82
CA LEU A 171 -28.12 26.00 -11.19
C LEU A 171 -28.08 27.14 -12.22
N VAL A 172 -27.53 26.92 -13.41
CA VAL A 172 -27.51 27.90 -14.51
C VAL A 172 -28.94 28.11 -15.04
N ILE A 173 -29.69 27.03 -15.26
CA ILE A 173 -31.05 27.12 -15.79
C ILE A 173 -31.97 27.80 -14.77
N ALA A 174 -32.01 27.32 -13.53
CA ALA A 174 -32.94 27.85 -12.52
C ALA A 174 -32.46 29.13 -11.82
N GLY A 175 -31.19 29.51 -11.99
CA GLY A 175 -30.61 30.75 -11.48
C GLY A 175 -30.68 31.85 -12.54
N PRO A 176 -29.62 32.08 -13.33
CA PRO A 176 -29.58 33.20 -14.28
C PRO A 176 -30.66 33.18 -15.36
N ILE A 177 -31.00 32.02 -15.93
CA ILE A 177 -31.97 31.95 -17.05
C ILE A 177 -33.39 32.16 -16.52
N TYR A 178 -33.83 31.35 -15.57
CA TYR A 178 -35.18 31.44 -15.02
C TYR A 178 -35.39 32.67 -14.15
N GLY A 179 -34.35 33.14 -13.44
CA GLY A 179 -34.38 34.40 -12.70
C GLY A 179 -34.73 35.58 -13.60
N PHE A 180 -34.14 35.65 -14.81
CA PHE A 180 -34.49 36.67 -15.79
C PHE A 180 -35.97 36.60 -16.21
N GLU A 181 -36.48 35.40 -16.51
CA GLU A 181 -37.88 35.20 -16.88
C GLU A 181 -38.83 35.64 -15.75
N LEU A 182 -38.49 35.32 -14.50
CA LEU A 182 -39.28 35.69 -13.33
C LEU A 182 -39.31 37.21 -13.10
N VAL A 183 -38.21 37.93 -13.36
CA VAL A 183 -38.20 39.41 -13.34
C VAL A 183 -39.15 39.97 -14.39
N VAL A 184 -39.10 39.44 -15.62
CA VAL A 184 -39.98 39.88 -16.72
C VAL A 184 -41.47 39.63 -16.38
N LEU A 185 -41.76 38.55 -15.67
CA LEU A 185 -43.12 38.22 -15.20
C LEU A 185 -43.55 38.97 -13.93
N GLY A 186 -42.67 39.81 -13.35
CA GLY A 186 -42.95 40.56 -12.12
C GLY A 186 -42.93 39.73 -10.84
N ILE A 187 -42.35 38.53 -10.86
CA ILE A 187 -42.29 37.59 -9.73
C ILE A 187 -40.89 37.62 -9.10
N THR A 188 -40.60 38.67 -8.33
CA THR A 188 -39.24 38.95 -7.77
C THR A 188 -38.90 38.19 -6.49
N SER A 189 -39.85 37.46 -5.91
CA SER A 189 -39.64 36.78 -4.62
C SER A 189 -38.80 35.51 -4.73
N TYR A 190 -38.59 35.04 -5.96
CA TYR A 190 -37.78 33.86 -6.29
C TYR A 190 -36.39 34.20 -6.81
N THR A 191 -36.19 35.45 -7.24
CA THR A 191 -34.90 35.89 -7.78
C THR A 191 -33.84 35.84 -6.68
N GLY A 192 -32.72 35.19 -6.99
CA GLY A 192 -31.62 34.93 -6.05
C GLY A 192 -31.74 33.67 -5.19
N ALA A 193 -32.94 33.10 -5.00
CA ALA A 193 -33.11 31.89 -4.17
C ALA A 193 -32.70 30.57 -4.89
N ASN A 194 -32.60 30.59 -6.21
CA ASN A 194 -32.27 29.47 -7.10
C ASN A 194 -32.95 28.14 -6.71
N LEU A 195 -34.17 27.93 -7.19
CA LEU A 195 -35.00 26.77 -6.85
C LEU A 195 -34.38 25.41 -7.19
N ALA A 196 -33.35 25.36 -8.04
CA ALA A 196 -32.61 24.12 -8.32
C ALA A 196 -31.52 23.80 -7.30
N ALA A 197 -31.26 24.66 -6.30
CA ALA A 197 -30.23 24.42 -5.29
C ALA A 197 -30.35 23.06 -4.57
N PRO A 198 -31.56 22.57 -4.19
CA PRO A 198 -31.70 21.23 -3.62
C PRO A 198 -31.30 20.11 -4.62
N LEU A 199 -31.70 20.24 -5.89
CA LEU A 199 -31.36 19.28 -6.94
C LEU A 199 -29.85 19.25 -7.19
N ALA A 200 -29.23 20.42 -7.32
CA ALA A 200 -27.79 20.54 -7.49
C ALA A 200 -27.04 19.97 -6.27
N GLY A 201 -27.50 20.29 -5.06
CA GLY A 201 -26.98 19.74 -3.82
C GLY A 201 -27.03 18.20 -3.78
N ALA A 202 -28.16 17.61 -4.16
CA ALA A 202 -28.30 16.16 -4.24
C ALA A 202 -27.34 15.52 -5.26
N LEU A 203 -27.15 16.15 -6.42
CA LEU A 203 -26.21 15.68 -7.44
C LEU A 203 -24.74 15.82 -6.99
N PHE A 204 -24.39 16.89 -6.28
CA PHE A 204 -23.07 17.06 -5.69
C PHE A 204 -22.80 16.02 -4.59
N ILE A 205 -23.80 15.72 -3.76
CA ILE A 205 -23.73 14.62 -2.78
C ILE A 205 -23.54 13.27 -3.48
N ALA A 206 -24.26 13.02 -4.59
CA ALA A 206 -24.11 11.79 -5.36
C ALA A 206 -22.69 11.64 -5.91
N ALA A 207 -22.10 12.71 -6.45
CA ALA A 207 -20.69 12.74 -6.89
C ALA A 207 -19.72 12.40 -5.74
N MET A 208 -19.88 13.04 -4.58
CA MET A 208 -19.04 12.77 -3.41
C MET A 208 -19.19 11.34 -2.87
N SER A 209 -20.36 10.74 -3.03
CA SER A 209 -20.68 9.39 -2.53
C SER A 209 -20.02 8.27 -3.35
N VAL A 210 -19.47 8.57 -4.53
CA VAL A 210 -18.75 7.57 -5.36
C VAL A 210 -17.44 7.13 -4.71
N GLY A 211 -16.71 8.05 -4.08
CA GLY A 211 -15.43 7.76 -3.41
C GLY A 211 -15.40 8.31 -1.98
N ASN A 212 -16.42 8.02 -1.17
CA ASN A 212 -16.44 8.44 0.23
C ASN A 212 -15.35 7.69 1.01
N PRO A 213 -14.41 8.36 1.70
CA PRO A 213 -13.28 7.68 2.32
C PRO A 213 -13.72 6.73 3.44
N LEU A 214 -12.91 5.70 3.69
CA LEU A 214 -13.13 4.77 4.78
C LEU A 214 -12.97 5.48 6.14
N ARG A 215 -13.57 4.90 7.18
CA ARG A 215 -13.40 5.41 8.55
C ARG A 215 -12.02 5.00 9.04
N PHE A 216 -11.29 5.96 9.58
CA PHE A 216 -10.01 5.77 10.24
C PHE A 216 -9.90 6.72 11.44
N ARG A 217 -9.05 6.37 12.41
CA ARG A 217 -8.78 7.11 13.64
C ARG A 217 -7.47 7.90 13.56
N GLY A 218 -6.49 7.43 12.78
CA GLY A 218 -5.18 8.08 12.67
C GLY A 218 -4.30 7.78 13.87
N ARG A 219 -4.10 6.48 14.15
CA ARG A 219 -3.29 6.03 15.29
C ARG A 219 -1.81 5.96 14.95
N VAL A 220 -0.99 6.33 15.93
CA VAL A 220 0.45 6.02 15.92
C VAL A 220 0.61 4.54 16.30
N PRO A 221 1.34 3.73 15.53
CA PRO A 221 1.57 2.33 15.86
C PRO A 221 2.34 2.17 17.18
N GLU A 222 1.93 1.21 18.01
CA GLU A 222 2.61 0.90 19.28
C GLU A 222 3.98 0.24 19.04
N GLY A 223 5.02 0.67 19.76
CA GLY A 223 6.36 0.08 19.68
C GLY A 223 7.19 0.53 18.46
N ALA A 224 7.13 1.82 18.14
CA ALA A 224 7.65 2.43 16.92
C ALA A 224 9.19 2.41 16.79
N ARG A 225 9.75 1.25 16.44
CA ARG A 225 10.94 1.10 15.58
C ARG A 225 11.17 -0.37 15.27
N ARG A 226 10.54 -0.85 14.18
CA ARG A 226 10.77 -2.21 13.65
C ARG A 226 11.82 -2.25 12.54
N VAL A 227 12.19 -1.08 12.02
CA VAL A 227 13.10 -0.90 10.90
C VAL A 227 14.13 0.16 11.28
N PRO A 228 15.44 -0.04 11.03
CA PRO A 228 16.51 0.79 11.58
C PRO A 228 16.87 2.01 10.71
N TRP A 229 16.13 2.27 9.63
CA TRP A 229 16.38 3.34 8.67
C TRP A 229 15.18 4.27 8.52
N ALA A 230 15.45 5.49 8.05
CA ALA A 230 14.44 6.49 7.74
C ALA A 230 14.19 6.55 6.22
N VAL A 231 13.01 7.02 5.85
CA VAL A 231 12.60 7.16 4.44
C VAL A 231 12.32 8.62 4.16
N ALA A 232 12.75 9.09 2.98
CA ALA A 232 12.39 10.42 2.54
C ALA A 232 10.87 10.50 2.28
N PRO A 233 10.18 11.60 2.63
CA PRO A 233 8.79 11.78 2.27
C PRO A 233 8.55 11.66 0.76
N GLY A 234 7.42 11.06 0.37
CA GLY A 234 7.07 10.91 -1.04
C GLY A 234 6.11 9.75 -1.32
N ALA A 235 5.82 9.57 -2.62
CA ALA A 235 5.05 8.44 -3.12
C ALA A 235 5.99 7.37 -3.68
N TYR A 236 5.85 6.14 -3.23
CA TYR A 236 6.68 4.98 -3.57
C TYR A 236 5.83 3.88 -4.20
N LEU A 237 6.30 3.35 -5.34
CA LEU A 237 5.74 2.18 -6.01
C LEU A 237 6.76 1.05 -5.93
N ILE A 238 6.40 -0.05 -5.25
CA ILE A 238 7.32 -1.16 -4.97
C ILE A 238 6.95 -2.35 -5.84
N ASP A 239 7.89 -2.74 -6.71
CA ASP A 239 7.79 -3.88 -7.60
C ASP A 239 8.60 -5.05 -7.04
N GLU A 240 7.93 -5.89 -6.24
CA GLU A 240 8.49 -7.05 -5.57
C GLU A 240 7.48 -8.20 -5.61
N PRO A 241 7.85 -9.49 -5.57
CA PRO A 241 6.88 -10.58 -5.70
C PRO A 241 5.93 -10.74 -4.50
N ARG A 242 6.33 -10.25 -3.31
CA ARG A 242 5.53 -10.23 -2.08
C ARG A 242 5.83 -8.92 -1.34
N PRO A 243 4.87 -8.27 -0.67
CA PRO A 243 4.97 -6.88 -0.19
C PRO A 243 5.90 -6.64 1.03
N LYS A 244 7.10 -7.23 1.06
CA LYS A 244 8.00 -7.21 2.23
C LYS A 244 8.74 -5.88 2.37
N TYR A 245 9.25 -5.34 1.27
CA TYR A 245 9.90 -4.03 1.26
C TYR A 245 8.86 -2.90 1.31
N ALA A 246 7.67 -3.09 0.73
CA ALA A 246 6.56 -2.16 0.84
C ALA A 246 6.13 -1.97 2.30
N GLU A 247 5.91 -3.08 3.03
CA GLU A 247 5.62 -3.03 4.47
C GLU A 247 6.75 -2.37 5.26
N ALA A 248 8.01 -2.73 4.99
CA ALA A 248 9.16 -2.16 5.69
C ALA A 248 9.32 -0.65 5.44
N LEU A 249 9.16 -0.20 4.20
CA LEU A 249 9.26 1.20 3.81
C LEU A 249 8.10 2.02 4.38
N PHE A 250 6.91 1.43 4.43
CA PHE A 250 5.76 2.02 5.11
C PHE A 250 6.02 2.21 6.62
N LEU A 251 6.53 1.18 7.30
CA LEU A 251 6.86 1.24 8.72
C LEU A 251 7.97 2.25 9.02
N ALA A 252 8.97 2.34 8.14
CA ALA A 252 10.05 3.31 8.25
C ALA A 252 9.59 4.76 7.97
N GLY A 253 8.61 4.96 7.09
CA GLY A 253 7.98 6.28 6.86
C GLY A 253 6.98 6.67 7.96
N ALA A 254 6.38 5.70 8.63
CA ALA A 254 5.43 5.89 9.74
C ALA A 254 6.10 6.25 11.08
N HIS A 255 7.42 6.39 11.12
CA HIS A 255 8.26 6.51 12.31
C HIS A 255 7.70 7.41 13.43
N GLU A 256 6.92 6.84 14.36
CA GLU A 256 6.14 7.52 15.43
C GLU A 256 5.03 8.48 14.94
N THR A 257 4.72 8.46 13.64
CA THR A 257 3.63 9.23 13.04
C THR A 257 2.40 8.36 12.81
N PRO A 258 1.21 8.96 12.62
CA PRO A 258 0.01 8.21 12.29
C PRO A 258 0.20 7.36 11.03
N ALA A 259 -0.22 6.10 11.08
CA ALA A 259 -0.06 5.15 9.98
C ALA A 259 -1.39 4.48 9.61
N LEU A 260 -1.64 4.30 8.32
CA LEU A 260 -2.82 3.63 7.80
C LEU A 260 -2.45 2.62 6.72
N ALA A 261 -2.84 1.36 6.90
CA ALA A 261 -2.76 0.36 5.86
C ALA A 261 -4.13 0.13 5.21
N ILE A 262 -4.18 0.33 3.90
CA ILE A 262 -5.33 0.05 3.04
C ILE A 262 -5.11 -1.32 2.42
N VAL A 263 -5.94 -2.27 2.82
CA VAL A 263 -5.82 -3.68 2.44
C VAL A 263 -7.00 -4.11 1.56
N SER A 264 -6.82 -5.19 0.82
CA SER A 264 -7.90 -5.82 0.08
C SER A 264 -8.96 -6.39 1.03
N ASP A 265 -10.18 -6.63 0.53
CA ASP A 265 -11.22 -7.35 1.28
C ASP A 265 -10.98 -8.87 1.34
N SER A 266 -9.89 -9.36 0.74
CA SER A 266 -9.55 -10.79 0.74
C SER A 266 -8.96 -11.21 2.09
N GLU A 267 -9.50 -12.28 2.66
CA GLU A 267 -8.94 -12.90 3.88
C GLU A 267 -7.60 -13.61 3.64
N SER A 268 -7.21 -13.82 2.38
CA SER A 268 -6.03 -14.61 2.01
C SER A 268 -4.68 -13.96 2.34
N SER A 269 -4.65 -12.66 2.66
CA SER A 269 -3.42 -11.93 2.93
C SER A 269 -3.73 -10.68 3.74
N VAL A 270 -3.66 -10.79 5.06
CA VAL A 270 -3.65 -9.62 5.96
C VAL A 270 -2.20 -9.38 6.36
N PRO A 271 -1.61 -8.21 6.06
CA PRO A 271 -0.23 -7.92 6.41
C PRO A 271 -0.06 -7.91 7.94
N ASP A 272 1.05 -8.47 8.44
CA ASP A 272 1.37 -8.58 9.87
C ASP A 272 1.94 -7.25 10.41
N LEU A 273 1.11 -6.21 10.35
CA LEU A 273 1.44 -4.84 10.76
C LEU A 273 0.90 -4.57 12.16
N ALA A 274 1.54 -5.13 13.18
CA ALA A 274 1.07 -4.96 14.55
C ALA A 274 1.01 -3.47 14.95
N GLY A 275 -0.10 -3.09 15.59
CA GLY A 275 -0.33 -1.71 16.04
C GLY A 275 -0.76 -0.74 14.93
N VAL A 276 -0.72 -1.14 13.66
CA VAL A 276 -1.14 -0.28 12.54
C VAL A 276 -2.65 -0.36 12.34
N GLU A 277 -3.29 0.78 12.12
CA GLU A 277 -4.70 0.82 11.75
C GLU A 277 -4.89 0.31 10.32
N MET A 278 -5.74 -0.71 10.15
CA MET A 278 -6.05 -1.31 8.85
C MET A 278 -7.48 -1.02 8.42
N VAL A 279 -7.67 -0.67 7.15
CA VAL A 279 -8.98 -0.47 6.53
C VAL A 279 -9.11 -1.30 5.25
N ARG A 280 -10.25 -1.98 5.10
CA ARG A 280 -10.52 -2.85 3.94
C ARG A 280 -11.24 -2.09 2.84
N LEU A 281 -10.72 -2.20 1.61
CA LEU A 281 -11.36 -1.63 0.43
C LEU A 281 -12.64 -2.39 0.06
N PRO A 282 -13.75 -1.71 -0.24
CA PRO A 282 -14.95 -2.38 -0.70
C PRO A 282 -14.76 -2.91 -2.13
N PRO A 283 -15.39 -4.04 -2.48
CA PRO A 283 -15.38 -4.54 -3.85
C PRO A 283 -16.15 -3.63 -4.81
N GLY A 284 -15.85 -3.78 -6.10
CA GLY A 284 -16.57 -3.13 -7.21
C GLY A 284 -15.98 -1.80 -7.70
N ARG A 285 -16.72 -1.15 -8.60
CA ARG A 285 -16.26 -0.01 -9.42
C ARG A 285 -15.84 1.24 -8.62
N LYS A 286 -16.22 1.32 -7.34
CA LYS A 286 -15.88 2.45 -6.45
C LYS A 286 -14.55 2.26 -5.72
N CYS A 287 -13.92 1.09 -5.84
CA CYS A 287 -12.71 0.72 -5.11
C CYS A 287 -11.57 1.73 -5.34
N ALA A 288 -11.24 2.06 -6.60
CA ALA A 288 -10.20 3.02 -6.93
C ALA A 288 -10.47 4.43 -6.37
N ALA A 289 -11.70 4.92 -6.52
CA ALA A 289 -12.10 6.23 -5.98
C ALA A 289 -12.06 6.27 -4.44
N THR A 290 -12.44 5.17 -3.79
CA THR A 290 -12.42 5.04 -2.33
C THR A 290 -10.99 4.98 -1.79
N MET A 291 -10.10 4.24 -2.46
CA MET A 291 -8.68 4.16 -2.11
C MET A 291 -8.03 5.55 -2.17
N ALA A 292 -8.13 6.24 -3.32
CA ALA A 292 -7.52 7.57 -3.47
C ALA A 292 -8.08 8.59 -2.47
N ALA A 293 -9.39 8.58 -2.23
CA ALA A 293 -10.02 9.46 -1.25
C ALA A 293 -9.58 9.15 0.18
N THR A 294 -9.42 7.87 0.53
CA THR A 294 -9.00 7.44 1.87
C THR A 294 -7.56 7.86 2.13
N SER A 295 -6.64 7.62 1.19
CA SER A 295 -5.24 8.05 1.30
C SER A 295 -5.12 9.57 1.39
N SER A 296 -5.83 10.29 0.52
CA SER A 296 -5.83 11.76 0.50
C SER A 296 -6.39 12.38 1.78
N GLU A 297 -7.54 11.90 2.27
CA GLU A 297 -8.15 12.40 3.50
C GLU A 297 -7.31 12.05 4.74
N PHE A 298 -6.64 10.89 4.75
CA PHE A 298 -5.71 10.53 5.81
C PHE A 298 -4.51 11.48 5.86
N LEU A 299 -3.82 11.65 4.73
CA LEU A 299 -2.64 12.51 4.64
C LEU A 299 -2.98 14.00 4.80
N ALA A 300 -4.19 14.43 4.44
CA ALA A 300 -4.66 15.78 4.72
C ALA A 300 -4.85 16.04 6.23
N ARG A 301 -5.20 15.01 7.01
CA ARG A 301 -5.35 15.12 8.48
C ARG A 301 -4.04 14.88 9.23
N ASN A 302 -3.16 14.06 8.67
CA ASN A 302 -1.86 13.72 9.23
C ASN A 302 -0.78 14.00 8.16
N PRO A 303 -0.33 15.26 8.00
CA PRO A 303 0.57 15.64 6.90
C PRO A 303 1.94 14.94 6.92
N ASN A 304 2.37 14.47 8.08
CA ASN A 304 3.59 13.69 8.32
C ASN A 304 3.33 12.18 8.46
N GLY A 305 2.10 11.74 8.19
CA GLY A 305 1.69 10.34 8.32
C GLY A 305 2.13 9.48 7.13
N SER A 306 1.95 8.17 7.29
CA SER A 306 2.27 7.16 6.27
C SER A 306 1.04 6.37 5.87
N VAL A 307 0.88 6.08 4.57
CA VAL A 307 -0.20 5.25 4.03
C VAL A 307 0.40 4.11 3.21
N LEU A 308 -0.01 2.88 3.50
CA LEU A 308 0.28 1.69 2.68
C LEU A 308 -0.96 1.30 1.87
N VAL A 309 -0.79 1.05 0.57
CA VAL A 309 -1.74 0.30 -0.25
C VAL A 309 -1.10 -1.07 -0.51
N ASP A 310 -1.53 -2.07 0.25
CA ASP A 310 -0.88 -3.38 0.32
C ASP A 310 -1.10 -4.24 -0.93
N ASP A 311 -2.29 -4.12 -1.54
CA ASP A 311 -2.64 -4.88 -2.74
C ASP A 311 -3.29 -3.97 -3.79
N PHE A 312 -2.46 -3.39 -4.66
CA PHE A 312 -2.97 -2.56 -5.74
C PHE A 312 -3.65 -3.36 -6.86
N SER A 313 -3.33 -4.66 -7.00
CA SER A 313 -3.99 -5.53 -7.98
C SER A 313 -5.48 -5.67 -7.69
N TYR A 314 -5.86 -5.68 -6.40
CA TYR A 314 -7.27 -5.67 -6.01
C TYR A 314 -8.02 -4.44 -6.54
N VAL A 315 -7.37 -3.27 -6.54
CA VAL A 315 -7.94 -2.03 -7.08
C VAL A 315 -8.10 -2.14 -8.60
N VAL A 316 -7.09 -2.65 -9.29
CA VAL A 316 -7.11 -2.85 -10.75
C VAL A 316 -8.20 -3.85 -11.14
N ALA A 317 -8.30 -4.99 -10.46
CA ALA A 317 -9.30 -6.03 -10.72
C ALA A 317 -10.74 -5.52 -10.55
N ASN A 318 -10.99 -4.65 -9.57
CA ASN A 318 -12.34 -4.17 -9.26
C ASN A 318 -12.77 -2.93 -10.05
N SER A 319 -11.83 -2.06 -10.42
CA SER A 319 -12.13 -0.76 -11.04
C SER A 319 -11.61 -0.62 -12.47
N GLY A 320 -10.74 -1.53 -12.93
CA GLY A 320 -10.02 -1.43 -14.19
C GLY A 320 -8.72 -0.63 -14.06
N LEU A 321 -7.76 -0.91 -14.94
CA LEU A 321 -6.41 -0.35 -14.93
C LEU A 321 -6.39 1.18 -15.06
N ASP A 322 -7.18 1.74 -15.97
CA ASP A 322 -7.24 3.19 -16.18
C ASP A 322 -7.76 3.94 -14.95
N ALA A 323 -8.80 3.39 -14.30
CA ALA A 323 -9.37 3.98 -13.10
C ALA A 323 -8.43 3.86 -11.90
N ALA A 324 -7.78 2.71 -11.75
CA ALA A 324 -6.78 2.48 -10.73
C ALA A 324 -5.57 3.41 -10.92
N GLY A 325 -5.00 3.49 -12.13
CA GLY A 325 -3.87 4.36 -12.44
C GLY A 325 -4.18 5.85 -12.25
N GLY A 326 -5.38 6.30 -12.66
CA GLY A 326 -5.85 7.65 -12.40
C GLY A 326 -6.06 7.96 -10.92
N ALA A 327 -6.55 7.00 -10.13
CA ALA A 327 -6.66 7.12 -8.68
C ALA A 327 -5.28 7.18 -8.00
N LEU A 328 -4.34 6.34 -8.43
CA LEU A 328 -2.98 6.32 -7.93
C LEU A 328 -2.24 7.63 -8.23
N SER A 329 -2.34 8.14 -9.46
CA SER A 329 -1.73 9.43 -9.85
C SER A 329 -2.23 10.59 -8.97
N ARG A 330 -3.54 10.61 -8.66
CA ARG A 330 -4.12 11.59 -7.73
C ARG A 330 -3.57 11.41 -6.32
N ALA A 331 -3.61 10.19 -5.78
CA ALA A 331 -3.09 9.91 -4.44
C ALA A 331 -1.61 10.31 -4.30
N ALA A 332 -0.77 9.94 -5.27
CA ALA A 332 0.65 10.30 -5.31
C ALA A 332 0.89 11.80 -5.41
N SER A 333 0.14 12.50 -6.28
CA SER A 333 0.27 13.96 -6.40
C SER A 333 -0.24 14.75 -5.19
N GLY A 334 -1.10 14.13 -4.38
CA GLY A 334 -1.67 14.71 -3.17
C GLY A 334 -0.89 14.41 -1.89
N VAL A 335 0.23 13.71 -1.97
CA VAL A 335 1.11 13.48 -0.82
C VAL A 335 1.70 14.82 -0.35
N PRO A 336 1.52 15.19 0.94
CA PRO A 336 2.15 16.38 1.53
C PRO A 336 3.68 16.27 1.53
N ALA A 337 4.37 17.40 1.72
CA ALA A 337 5.84 17.44 1.69
C ALA A 337 6.53 16.55 2.74
N GLU A 338 5.85 16.22 3.84
CA GLU A 338 6.35 15.36 4.92
C GLU A 338 5.64 13.99 4.96
N GLY A 339 4.69 13.75 4.06
CA GLY A 339 3.88 12.54 4.05
C GLY A 339 4.52 11.42 3.23
N THR A 340 4.12 10.18 3.52
CA THR A 340 4.58 9.00 2.77
C THR A 340 3.39 8.19 2.26
N LEU A 341 3.43 7.82 0.97
CA LEU A 341 2.49 6.87 0.36
C LEU A 341 3.30 5.72 -0.22
N VAL A 342 3.03 4.50 0.21
CA VAL A 342 3.68 3.28 -0.30
C VAL A 342 2.63 2.41 -0.97
N VAL A 343 2.91 1.96 -2.19
CA VAL A 343 1.99 1.12 -2.96
C VAL A 343 2.72 -0.11 -3.44
N SER A 344 2.23 -1.28 -3.03
CA SER A 344 2.72 -2.57 -3.48
C SER A 344 2.12 -2.93 -4.84
N LEU A 345 3.01 -3.32 -5.77
CA LEU A 345 2.66 -3.77 -7.12
C LEU A 345 2.75 -5.29 -7.27
N SER A 346 2.91 -6.04 -6.18
CA SER A 346 3.36 -7.44 -6.21
C SER A 346 2.52 -8.41 -7.04
N LYS A 347 1.21 -8.17 -7.13
CA LYS A 347 0.26 -9.04 -7.83
C LYS A 347 -0.12 -8.54 -9.22
N LEU A 348 0.49 -7.46 -9.70
CA LEU A 348 0.23 -6.93 -11.04
C LEU A 348 1.00 -7.71 -12.10
N THR A 349 0.40 -7.83 -13.27
CA THR A 349 1.06 -8.33 -14.49
C THR A 349 2.08 -7.32 -15.02
N ASN A 350 3.05 -7.77 -15.82
CA ASN A 350 4.06 -6.88 -16.39
C ASN A 350 3.45 -5.74 -17.23
N GLY A 351 2.41 -6.03 -18.02
CA GLY A 351 1.71 -5.01 -18.81
C GLY A 351 1.00 -3.96 -17.96
N GLU A 352 0.42 -4.36 -16.82
CA GLU A 352 -0.17 -3.41 -15.86
C GLU A 352 0.91 -2.54 -15.21
N ARG A 353 2.07 -3.12 -14.86
CA ARG A 353 3.20 -2.38 -14.28
C ARG A 353 3.80 -1.37 -15.26
N GLU A 354 3.87 -1.70 -16.54
CA GLU A 354 4.29 -0.77 -17.59
C GLU A 354 3.31 0.40 -17.75
N ALA A 355 2.00 0.13 -17.70
CA ALA A 355 1.00 1.19 -17.79
C ALA A 355 1.09 2.20 -16.63
N LEU A 356 1.55 1.77 -15.45
CA LEU A 356 1.74 2.61 -14.28
C LEU A 356 3.03 3.47 -14.33
N LEU A 357 3.91 3.28 -15.32
CA LEU A 357 5.12 4.11 -15.50
C LEU A 357 4.83 5.62 -15.65
N ARG A 358 3.61 5.97 -16.07
CA ARG A 358 3.19 7.37 -16.24
C ARG A 358 2.90 8.08 -14.91
N VAL A 359 2.80 7.33 -13.81
CA VAL A 359 2.55 7.89 -12.48
C VAL A 359 3.84 8.50 -11.94
N ARG A 360 3.77 9.77 -11.54
CA ARG A 360 4.90 10.47 -10.92
C ARG A 360 5.07 10.01 -9.46
N ALA A 361 5.86 8.96 -9.27
CA ALA A 361 6.24 8.38 -7.99
C ALA A 361 7.64 7.76 -8.07
N ILE A 362 8.28 7.55 -6.92
CA ILE A 362 9.57 6.86 -6.82
C ILE A 362 9.30 5.37 -7.01
N ARG A 363 9.88 4.74 -8.03
CA ARG A 363 9.73 3.31 -8.26
C ARG A 363 10.96 2.59 -7.72
N LEU A 364 10.72 1.51 -6.98
CA LEU A 364 11.77 0.61 -6.48
C LEU A 364 11.43 -0.80 -6.94
N ALA A 365 12.44 -1.55 -7.37
CA ALA A 365 12.29 -2.95 -7.78
C ALA A 365 13.30 -3.85 -7.04
N PRO A 366 13.22 -3.92 -5.70
CA PRO A 366 14.19 -4.66 -4.91
C PRO A 366 14.10 -6.16 -5.19
N PRO A 367 15.24 -6.89 -5.20
CA PRO A 367 15.21 -8.34 -5.33
C PRO A 367 14.58 -8.99 -4.08
N PRO A 368 13.97 -10.18 -4.21
CA PRO A 368 13.28 -10.85 -3.11
C PRO A 368 14.16 -11.00 -1.87
N VAL A 369 13.57 -10.82 -0.68
CA VAL A 369 14.30 -10.90 0.60
C VAL A 369 14.95 -12.28 0.76
N GLU A 370 14.21 -13.34 0.38
CA GLU A 370 14.68 -14.71 0.45
C GLU A 370 15.88 -14.94 -0.47
N SER A 371 15.88 -14.37 -1.68
CA SER A 371 17.00 -14.54 -2.59
C SER A 371 18.26 -13.93 -1.99
N ARG A 372 18.19 -12.71 -1.43
CA ARG A 372 19.33 -12.09 -0.74
C ARG A 372 19.79 -12.90 0.47
N LEU A 373 18.86 -13.39 1.30
CA LEU A 373 19.20 -14.24 2.44
C LEU A 373 19.88 -15.53 2.00
N THR A 374 19.40 -16.19 0.95
CA THR A 374 20.04 -17.39 0.41
C THR A 374 21.42 -17.10 -0.15
N THR A 375 21.63 -15.98 -0.84
CA THR A 375 22.97 -15.59 -1.34
C THR A 375 23.95 -15.35 -0.20
N ILE A 376 23.53 -14.64 0.86
CA ILE A 376 24.36 -14.42 2.05
C ILE A 376 24.71 -15.76 2.72
N LEU A 377 23.72 -16.64 2.91
CA LEU A 377 23.96 -17.96 3.51
C LEU A 377 24.84 -18.85 2.63
N GLN A 378 24.68 -18.81 1.31
CA GLN A 378 25.52 -19.55 0.37
C GLN A 378 26.98 -19.10 0.42
N ALA A 379 27.24 -17.80 0.57
CA ALA A 379 28.59 -17.26 0.65
C ALA A 379 29.34 -17.71 1.93
N HIS A 380 28.64 -17.90 3.05
CA HIS A 380 29.26 -18.18 4.35
C HIS A 380 29.15 -19.64 4.82
N VAL A 381 28.05 -20.32 4.48
CA VAL A 381 27.69 -21.65 5.01
C VAL A 381 27.53 -22.69 3.88
N GLY A 382 27.55 -22.26 2.61
CA GLY A 382 27.42 -23.12 1.44
C GLY A 382 25.98 -23.36 0.99
N ALA A 383 25.78 -24.29 0.04
CA ALA A 383 24.54 -24.43 -0.74
C ALA A 383 23.28 -24.92 0.01
N SER A 384 23.32 -25.09 1.34
CA SER A 384 22.18 -25.62 2.11
C SER A 384 21.21 -24.52 2.52
N THR A 385 19.93 -24.64 2.12
CA THR A 385 18.83 -23.74 2.51
C THR A 385 18.13 -24.16 3.81
N ASP A 386 18.46 -25.34 4.33
CA ASP A 386 17.89 -25.94 5.55
C ASP A 386 18.00 -25.05 6.81
N PRO A 387 19.09 -24.28 7.03
CA PRO A 387 19.18 -23.36 8.17
C PRO A 387 18.12 -22.26 8.14
N LEU A 388 17.80 -21.73 6.96
CA LEU A 388 16.82 -20.66 6.77
C LEU A 388 15.39 -21.17 7.01
N ALA A 389 15.11 -22.40 6.55
CA ALA A 389 13.86 -23.09 6.80
C ALA A 389 13.61 -23.25 8.31
N ARG A 390 14.63 -23.68 9.05
CA ARG A 390 14.54 -23.86 10.50
C ARG A 390 14.40 -22.53 11.26
N ALA A 391 15.10 -21.48 10.84
CA ALA A 391 14.92 -20.14 11.41
C ALA A 391 13.49 -19.59 11.20
N ALA A 392 12.91 -19.82 10.01
CA ALA A 392 11.53 -19.44 9.74
C ALA A 392 10.53 -20.24 10.61
N LEU A 393 10.73 -21.56 10.71
CA LEU A 393 9.92 -22.45 11.55
C LEU A 393 9.97 -22.09 13.03
N ALA A 394 11.12 -21.63 13.54
CA ALA A 394 11.25 -21.14 14.93
C ALA A 394 10.33 -19.94 15.22
N ARG A 395 9.94 -19.17 14.19
CA ARG A 395 8.94 -18.09 14.26
C ARG A 395 7.52 -18.52 13.92
N GLY A 396 7.31 -19.80 13.60
CA GLY A 396 6.05 -20.32 13.08
C GLY A 396 5.71 -19.79 11.68
N LYS A 397 6.73 -19.34 10.92
CA LYS A 397 6.57 -18.76 9.57
C LYS A 397 7.15 -19.68 8.51
N ARG A 398 6.66 -19.56 7.27
CA ARG A 398 7.35 -20.12 6.09
C ARG A 398 8.50 -19.20 5.70
N ILE A 399 9.48 -19.73 4.95
CA ILE A 399 10.60 -18.92 4.42
C ILE A 399 10.05 -17.74 3.62
N GLU A 400 9.03 -17.99 2.81
CA GLU A 400 8.42 -16.95 1.98
C GLU A 400 7.65 -15.88 2.77
N ASP A 401 7.41 -16.08 4.07
CA ASP A 401 6.68 -15.14 4.94
C ASP A 401 7.63 -14.33 5.84
N LEU A 402 8.96 -14.55 5.73
CA LEU A 402 9.97 -13.78 6.46
C LEU A 402 10.02 -12.31 5.97
N THR A 403 9.81 -11.36 6.87
CA THR A 403 9.81 -9.92 6.55
C THR A 403 11.12 -9.23 6.95
N ILE A 404 11.37 -7.99 6.49
CA ILE A 404 12.56 -7.21 6.89
C ILE A 404 12.65 -7.04 8.43
N PRO A 405 11.55 -6.75 9.16
CA PRO A 405 11.57 -6.76 10.63
C PRO A 405 11.98 -8.08 11.29
N ASP A 406 11.85 -9.23 10.61
CA ASP A 406 12.24 -10.53 11.17
C ASP A 406 13.75 -10.82 11.03
N LEU A 407 14.52 -10.01 10.27
CA LEU A 407 15.94 -10.23 9.99
C LEU A 407 16.84 -10.33 11.24
N PRO A 408 16.68 -9.49 12.29
CA PRO A 408 17.47 -9.64 13.51
C PRO A 408 17.30 -11.01 14.17
N HIS A 409 16.08 -11.56 14.16
CA HIS A 409 15.84 -12.89 14.70
C HIS A 409 16.49 -13.99 13.88
N VAL A 410 16.45 -13.88 12.54
CA VAL A 410 17.15 -14.81 11.65
C VAL A 410 18.66 -14.78 11.94
N ARG A 411 19.23 -13.58 12.11
CA ARG A 411 20.64 -13.41 12.50
C ARG A 411 20.94 -14.12 13.82
N ASP A 412 20.16 -13.86 14.87
CA ASP A 412 20.39 -14.45 16.20
C ASP A 412 20.29 -15.98 16.16
N TYR A 413 19.29 -16.52 15.47
CA TYR A 413 19.11 -17.96 15.29
C TYR A 413 20.30 -18.61 14.57
N MET A 414 20.80 -17.97 13.50
CA MET A 414 21.94 -18.49 12.74
C MET A 414 23.23 -18.47 13.56
N LEU A 415 23.45 -17.41 14.35
CA LEU A 415 24.62 -17.31 15.22
C LEU A 415 24.58 -18.34 16.36
N ALA A 416 23.41 -18.58 16.95
CA ALA A 416 23.23 -19.65 17.94
C ALA A 416 23.49 -21.03 17.32
N SER A 417 22.93 -21.30 16.13
CA SER A 417 23.14 -22.57 15.42
C SER A 417 24.62 -22.80 15.08
N LEU A 418 25.34 -21.75 14.66
CA LEU A 418 26.78 -21.82 14.40
C LEU A 418 27.59 -22.06 15.69
N ALA A 419 27.14 -21.51 16.82
CA ALA A 419 27.78 -21.75 18.11
C ALA A 419 27.59 -23.20 18.58
N ASP A 420 26.40 -23.77 18.42
CA ASP A 420 26.09 -25.15 18.79
C ASP A 420 26.85 -26.20 17.96
N MET A 421 27.21 -25.85 16.72
CA MET A 421 28.04 -26.71 15.86
C MET A 421 29.53 -26.71 16.24
N ARG A 422 29.98 -25.81 17.13
CA ARG A 422 31.38 -25.77 17.58
C ARG A 422 31.66 -26.91 18.56
N SER A 423 32.64 -27.76 18.24
CA SER A 423 33.20 -28.70 19.19
C SER A 423 34.22 -28.00 20.10
N PRO A 424 34.23 -28.26 21.43
CA PRO A 424 35.23 -27.71 22.34
C PRO A 424 36.66 -28.24 22.08
N ALA A 425 36.84 -29.21 21.17
CA ALA A 425 38.15 -29.75 20.78
C ALA A 425 38.78 -29.09 19.53
N ASP A 426 38.11 -28.09 18.92
CA ASP A 426 38.50 -27.47 17.63
C ASP A 426 39.27 -26.13 17.77
N ASP A 427 40.29 -26.08 18.65
CA ASP A 427 41.09 -24.87 18.87
C ASP A 427 41.76 -24.34 17.59
N ALA A 428 42.17 -25.24 16.68
CA ALA A 428 42.78 -24.88 15.40
C ALA A 428 41.79 -24.23 14.41
N ALA A 429 40.50 -24.55 14.49
CA ALA A 429 39.46 -24.03 13.59
C ALA A 429 38.73 -22.79 14.16
N GLN A 430 39.00 -22.43 15.42
CA GLN A 430 38.33 -21.36 16.14
C GLN A 430 38.38 -20.00 15.41
N SER A 431 39.53 -19.69 14.79
CA SER A 431 39.71 -18.45 14.02
C SER A 431 38.88 -18.41 12.73
N GLY A 432 38.70 -19.57 12.05
CA GLY A 432 37.85 -19.71 10.87
C GLY A 432 36.37 -19.59 11.22
N TRP A 433 35.92 -20.29 12.26
CA TRP A 433 34.55 -20.21 12.77
C TRP A 433 34.17 -18.81 13.22
N ARG A 434 35.11 -18.08 13.83
CA ARG A 434 34.91 -16.69 14.22
C ARG A 434 34.72 -15.79 13.00
N ARG A 435 35.59 -15.88 11.99
CA ARG A 435 35.48 -15.11 10.74
C ARG A 435 34.16 -15.36 10.02
N VAL A 436 33.72 -16.62 9.91
CA VAL A 436 32.43 -16.96 9.27
C VAL A 436 31.26 -16.39 10.05
N SER A 437 31.26 -16.52 11.38
CA SER A 437 30.18 -15.95 12.21
C SER A 437 30.13 -14.42 12.18
N GLU A 438 31.29 -13.75 12.20
CA GLU A 438 31.38 -12.29 12.14
C GLU A 438 31.00 -11.76 10.75
N GLY A 439 31.44 -12.43 9.67
CA GLY A 439 31.07 -12.11 8.30
C GLY A 439 29.58 -12.28 8.03
N LEU A 440 29.00 -13.42 8.44
CA LEU A 440 27.56 -13.66 8.31
C LEU A 440 26.74 -12.64 9.11
N ALA A 441 27.15 -12.34 10.35
CA ALA A 441 26.49 -11.33 11.17
C ALA A 441 26.54 -9.94 10.50
N ALA A 442 27.71 -9.57 9.97
CA ALA A 442 27.91 -8.28 9.31
C ALA A 442 27.06 -8.15 8.04
N ASP A 443 26.99 -9.18 7.21
CA ASP A 443 26.20 -9.15 5.97
C ASP A 443 24.69 -9.13 6.24
N LEU A 444 24.21 -9.89 7.23
CA LEU A 444 22.82 -9.85 7.66
C LEU A 444 22.44 -8.50 8.29
N GLU A 445 23.35 -7.93 9.11
CA GLU A 445 23.17 -6.60 9.69
C GLU A 445 23.15 -5.53 8.59
N THR A 446 24.03 -5.65 7.59
CA THR A 446 24.09 -4.75 6.44
C THR A 446 22.78 -4.81 5.64
N LEU A 447 22.26 -6.01 5.37
CA LEU A 447 20.97 -6.20 4.71
C LEU A 447 19.82 -5.55 5.49
N TRP A 448 19.80 -5.70 6.81
CA TRP A 448 18.76 -5.11 7.66
C TRP A 448 18.84 -3.58 7.74
N ARG A 449 20.06 -3.02 7.74
CA ARG A 449 20.30 -1.58 7.82
C ARG A 449 20.21 -0.83 6.50
N THR A 450 20.35 -1.51 5.38
CA THR A 450 20.33 -0.88 4.06
C THR A 450 18.88 -0.70 3.58
N PRO A 451 18.41 0.54 3.35
CA PRO A 451 17.08 0.77 2.81
C PRO A 451 16.99 0.31 1.35
N PRO A 452 15.80 -0.13 0.89
CA PRO A 452 15.61 -0.59 -0.49
C PRO A 452 15.89 0.51 -1.53
N THR A 453 15.81 1.78 -1.13
CA THR A 453 16.15 2.96 -1.96
C THR A 453 17.62 3.03 -2.35
N GLU A 454 18.52 2.48 -1.53
CA GLU A 454 19.96 2.47 -1.79
C GLU A 454 20.40 1.22 -2.56
N THR A 455 19.64 0.13 -2.48
CA THR A 455 19.96 -1.11 -3.19
C THR A 455 19.88 -1.02 -4.72
N ASP A 456 19.14 -0.06 -5.29
CA ASP A 456 19.07 0.18 -6.74
C ASP A 456 20.23 1.04 -7.29
N LEU A 457 20.95 1.78 -6.42
CA LEU A 457 22.14 2.55 -6.82
C LEU A 457 23.34 1.63 -7.11
N ALA A 458 23.34 0.41 -6.57
CA ALA A 458 24.39 -0.58 -6.79
C ALA A 458 24.14 -1.50 -8.01
N SER A 459 22.97 -1.43 -8.65
CA SER A 459 22.57 -2.36 -9.73
C SER A 459 21.93 -1.72 -10.97
N SER A 460 22.00 -0.39 -11.14
CA SER A 460 21.61 0.24 -12.41
C SER A 460 22.79 0.37 -13.38
N PRO A 461 22.73 -0.19 -14.61
CA PRO A 461 23.49 0.37 -15.72
C PRO A 461 22.83 1.67 -16.22
N PRO A 462 23.59 2.59 -16.83
CA PRO A 462 23.13 3.93 -17.15
C PRO A 462 22.12 3.95 -18.32
N ALA A 463 21.37 5.04 -18.39
CA ALA A 463 20.41 5.35 -19.44
C ALA A 463 21.02 5.30 -20.85
N THR A 464 20.42 4.50 -21.74
CA THR A 464 20.36 4.72 -23.21
C THR A 464 19.29 3.81 -23.86
N LEU A 465 18.46 4.36 -24.74
CA LEU A 465 17.68 3.68 -25.80
C LEU A 465 18.31 4.10 -27.16
N PRO A 466 18.04 3.45 -28.32
CA PRO A 466 17.62 2.07 -28.62
C PRO A 466 18.53 1.36 -29.68
N GLU A 467 18.10 0.17 -30.12
CA GLU A 467 18.52 -0.67 -31.29
C GLU A 467 19.68 -1.68 -31.13
N GLY A 468 19.36 -2.96 -31.44
CA GLY A 468 20.32 -4.03 -31.71
C GLY A 468 19.80 -5.42 -31.27
N ASP A 469 19.56 -6.29 -32.25
CA ASP A 469 18.91 -7.61 -32.14
C ASP A 469 19.81 -8.74 -31.54
N VAL A 470 19.17 -9.63 -30.75
CA VAL A 470 19.44 -11.10 -30.54
C VAL A 470 20.65 -11.53 -29.64
N PRO A 471 20.64 -12.68 -28.88
CA PRO A 471 19.64 -13.76 -28.70
C PRO A 471 19.22 -14.12 -27.25
N LEU A 472 18.07 -14.80 -27.16
CA LEU A 472 17.63 -15.64 -26.03
C LEU A 472 18.56 -16.87 -25.83
N ILE A 473 18.98 -17.13 -24.59
CA ILE A 473 19.45 -18.45 -24.14
C ILE A 473 18.38 -19.05 -23.23
N ARG A 474 17.78 -20.16 -23.68
CA ARG A 474 16.89 -21.02 -22.89
C ARG A 474 17.74 -21.87 -21.94
N ALA A 475 17.46 -21.80 -20.65
CA ALA A 475 17.75 -22.90 -19.73
C ALA A 475 16.62 -23.92 -19.87
N ALA A 476 16.87 -24.92 -20.71
CA ALA A 476 15.96 -25.96 -21.16
C ALA A 476 15.64 -27.01 -20.08
N GLU A 477 14.52 -27.69 -20.28
CA GLU A 477 14.42 -29.15 -20.25
C GLU A 477 15.48 -29.90 -19.43
N VAL A 478 15.17 -30.24 -18.18
CA VAL A 478 15.57 -31.52 -17.57
C VAL A 478 14.46 -31.96 -16.61
N LEU A 479 13.58 -32.85 -17.09
CA LEU A 479 12.93 -33.98 -16.40
C LEU A 479 12.18 -33.68 -15.08
N GLY A 480 10.89 -33.96 -14.88
CA GLY A 480 10.08 -35.04 -15.42
C GLY A 480 9.68 -36.04 -14.31
N ALA A 481 8.40 -36.01 -13.92
CA ALA A 481 7.55 -37.09 -13.40
C ALA A 481 7.74 -37.68 -11.97
N SER A 482 6.73 -37.35 -11.13
CA SER A 482 5.72 -38.27 -10.55
C SER A 482 6.06 -39.29 -9.44
N ALA A 483 5.42 -39.04 -8.28
CA ALA A 483 4.60 -39.92 -7.43
C ALA A 483 5.14 -41.27 -6.89
N ILE A 484 5.07 -41.42 -5.56
CA ILE A 484 4.80 -42.69 -4.87
C ILE A 484 3.86 -42.39 -3.69
N PRO A 485 2.89 -43.27 -3.38
CA PRO A 485 2.73 -43.57 -1.95
C PRO A 485 2.49 -45.05 -1.60
N GLN A 486 2.92 -45.37 -0.36
CA GLN A 486 2.58 -46.49 0.55
C GLN A 486 3.38 -47.82 0.48
N PRO A 487 3.36 -48.64 1.56
CA PRO A 487 3.68 -48.35 2.97
C PRO A 487 4.67 -49.39 3.59
N ALA A 488 5.03 -49.19 4.86
CA ALA A 488 6.01 -49.96 5.63
C ALA A 488 5.62 -51.41 5.96
N PRO A 489 6.61 -52.29 6.18
CA PRO A 489 6.48 -53.45 7.07
C PRO A 489 7.47 -53.39 8.27
N GLU A 490 6.98 -53.76 9.46
CA GLU A 490 7.74 -54.00 10.68
C GLU A 490 8.54 -55.31 10.60
N VAL A 491 9.84 -55.29 10.95
CA VAL A 491 10.62 -56.49 11.33
C VAL A 491 11.86 -56.09 12.18
N PRO A 492 12.65 -57.02 12.76
CA PRO A 492 12.67 -57.49 14.15
C PRO A 492 13.84 -56.95 15.00
N ALA A 493 13.81 -57.15 16.32
CA ALA A 493 14.76 -56.62 17.31
C ALA A 493 16.28 -56.95 17.11
N ALA A 494 16.65 -57.85 16.18
CA ALA A 494 18.05 -58.20 15.92
C ALA A 494 18.81 -57.17 15.04
N SER A 495 18.11 -56.43 14.18
CA SER A 495 18.70 -55.41 13.30
C SER A 495 19.05 -54.10 14.02
N VAL A 496 18.38 -53.83 15.13
CA VAL A 496 18.66 -52.68 16.02
C VAL A 496 20.08 -52.78 16.62
N ALA A 497 20.58 -53.99 16.86
CA ALA A 497 21.91 -54.22 17.42
C ALA A 497 23.04 -53.96 16.41
N LEU A 498 22.83 -54.25 15.12
CA LEU A 498 23.84 -54.02 14.07
C LEU A 498 23.92 -52.53 13.69
N GLY A 499 22.77 -51.84 13.61
CA GLY A 499 22.75 -50.39 13.38
C GLY A 499 23.47 -49.61 14.47
N ALA A 500 23.27 -49.97 15.74
CA ALA A 500 23.98 -49.38 16.87
C ALA A 500 25.49 -49.68 16.81
N ALA A 501 25.89 -50.92 16.52
CA ALA A 501 27.30 -51.29 16.42
C ALA A 501 28.04 -50.58 15.27
N ILE A 502 27.38 -50.38 14.12
CA ILE A 502 27.94 -49.61 13.00
C ILE A 502 28.05 -48.14 13.41
N ARG A 503 27.03 -47.55 14.03
CA ARG A 503 27.06 -46.18 14.54
C ARG A 503 28.23 -45.96 15.52
N ASP A 504 28.45 -46.92 16.43
CA ASP A 504 29.55 -46.87 17.40
C ASP A 504 30.92 -46.99 16.73
N ALA A 505 31.05 -47.77 15.64
CA ALA A 505 32.28 -47.80 14.84
C ALA A 505 32.57 -46.47 14.12
N PHE A 506 31.53 -45.81 13.59
CA PHE A 506 31.67 -44.47 12.99
C PHE A 506 32.06 -43.42 14.05
N LEU A 507 31.41 -43.44 15.21
CA LEU A 507 31.74 -42.54 16.33
C LEU A 507 33.13 -42.82 16.91
N GLY A 508 33.51 -44.09 17.05
CA GLY A 508 34.80 -44.50 17.61
C GLY A 508 35.99 -44.17 16.70
N SER A 509 35.81 -44.24 15.38
CA SER A 509 36.88 -43.98 14.41
C SER A 509 36.93 -42.52 13.94
N LEU A 510 35.79 -41.86 13.75
CA LEU A 510 35.72 -40.48 13.22
C LEU A 510 35.38 -39.43 14.29
N GLY A 511 35.14 -39.83 15.54
CA GLY A 511 34.73 -38.93 16.62
C GLY A 511 33.30 -38.40 16.44
N PRO A 512 32.97 -37.20 16.95
CA PRO A 512 31.61 -36.63 16.86
C PRO A 512 31.09 -36.45 15.43
N ALA A 513 32.00 -36.25 14.45
CA ALA A 513 31.67 -36.17 13.03
C ALA A 513 31.18 -37.50 12.45
N GLY A 514 31.49 -38.63 13.12
CA GLY A 514 31.05 -39.97 12.73
C GLY A 514 29.53 -40.10 12.64
N GLU A 515 28.78 -39.40 13.50
CA GLU A 515 27.32 -39.38 13.48
C GLU A 515 26.76 -38.76 12.19
N ALA A 516 27.34 -37.64 11.74
CA ALA A 516 26.89 -36.95 10.54
C ALA A 516 27.23 -37.74 9.28
N VAL A 517 28.41 -38.37 9.24
CA VAL A 517 28.81 -39.28 8.15
C VAL A 517 27.91 -40.51 8.13
N TYR A 518 27.64 -41.11 9.30
CA TYR A 518 26.72 -42.26 9.42
C TYR A 518 25.32 -41.92 8.91
N ARG A 519 24.71 -40.79 9.33
CA ARG A 519 23.40 -40.35 8.83
C ARG A 519 23.39 -40.08 7.32
N ARG A 520 24.47 -39.54 6.77
CA ARG A 520 24.62 -39.30 5.33
C ARG A 520 24.71 -40.62 4.55
N VAL A 521 25.42 -41.61 5.10
CA VAL A 521 25.49 -42.98 4.54
C VAL A 521 24.11 -43.66 4.61
N LEU A 522 23.36 -43.54 5.71
CA LEU A 522 21.98 -44.03 5.81
C LEU A 522 21.04 -43.35 4.79
N GLY A 523 21.15 -42.03 4.64
CA GLY A 523 20.40 -41.26 3.65
C GLY A 523 20.70 -41.70 2.21
N ARG A 524 21.96 -41.98 1.88
CA ARG A 524 22.36 -42.52 0.56
C ARG A 524 21.90 -43.98 0.35
N LEU A 525 21.89 -44.79 1.41
CA LEU A 525 21.35 -46.15 1.39
C LEU A 525 19.82 -46.19 1.31
N ARG A 526 19.13 -45.07 1.61
CA ARG A 526 17.67 -44.99 1.78
C ARG A 526 17.14 -46.08 2.73
N LYS A 527 17.92 -46.37 3.77
CA LYS A 527 17.60 -47.36 4.80
C LYS A 527 17.79 -46.73 6.17
N ASP A 528 16.87 -47.03 7.08
CA ASP A 528 16.99 -46.63 8.48
C ASP A 528 18.01 -47.51 9.21
N ALA A 529 18.57 -47.01 10.32
CA ALA A 529 19.54 -47.74 11.14
C ALA A 529 19.03 -49.12 11.60
N ALA A 530 17.71 -49.25 11.79
CA ALA A 530 17.05 -50.50 12.19
C ALA A 530 16.80 -51.47 11.02
N ALA A 531 17.08 -51.09 9.77
CA ALA A 531 16.89 -51.94 8.59
C ALA A 531 18.22 -52.46 8.00
N LEU A 532 19.34 -52.23 8.70
CA LEU A 532 20.68 -52.64 8.27
C LEU A 532 20.90 -54.13 8.53
N GLY A 533 21.25 -54.86 7.46
CA GLY A 533 21.68 -56.26 7.53
C GLY A 533 23.19 -56.42 7.33
N PRO A 534 23.74 -57.61 7.63
CA PRO A 534 25.15 -57.93 7.38
C PRO A 534 25.54 -57.82 5.90
N ASP A 535 24.60 -58.07 4.98
CA ASP A 535 24.82 -57.91 3.53
C ASP A 535 24.97 -56.46 3.07
N ASP A 536 24.60 -55.49 3.91
CA ASP A 536 24.71 -54.06 3.62
C ASP A 536 26.06 -53.46 4.07
N LEU A 537 26.85 -54.16 4.90
CA LEU A 537 28.17 -53.70 5.39
C LEU A 537 29.16 -53.33 4.27
N PRO A 538 29.27 -54.08 3.15
CA PRO A 538 30.16 -53.70 2.04
C PRO A 538 29.72 -52.40 1.35
N LYS A 539 28.39 -52.15 1.29
CA LYS A 539 27.82 -50.93 0.71
C LYS A 539 27.99 -49.74 1.66
N VAL A 540 27.84 -49.95 2.97
CA VAL A 540 28.12 -48.97 4.01
C VAL A 540 29.59 -48.55 3.95
N SER A 541 30.53 -49.50 3.83
CA SER A 541 31.96 -49.20 3.69
C SER A 541 32.25 -48.36 2.44
N LYS A 542 31.66 -48.73 1.29
CA LYS A 542 31.85 -47.99 0.04
C LYS A 542 31.28 -46.57 0.10
N LEU A 543 30.09 -46.40 0.68
CA LEU A 543 29.47 -45.08 0.84
C LEU A 543 30.15 -44.23 1.91
N ALA A 544 30.78 -44.86 2.91
CA ALA A 544 31.66 -44.20 3.85
C ALA A 544 32.89 -43.63 3.15
N ASP A 545 33.51 -44.40 2.24
CA ASP A 545 34.64 -43.93 1.43
C ASP A 545 34.26 -42.71 0.58
N GLU A 546 33.08 -42.72 -0.05
CA GLU A 546 32.60 -41.56 -0.81
C GLU A 546 32.29 -40.34 0.08
N ALA A 547 31.67 -40.54 1.24
CA ALA A 547 31.36 -39.45 2.17
C ALA A 547 32.62 -38.87 2.82
N VAL A 548 33.64 -39.70 3.06
CA VAL A 548 34.95 -39.31 3.55
C VAL A 548 35.78 -38.65 2.44
N ALA A 549 35.66 -39.09 1.18
CA ALA A 549 36.28 -38.43 0.03
C ALA A 549 35.74 -37.00 -0.18
N ASP A 550 34.44 -36.78 0.04
CA ASP A 550 33.81 -35.45 0.07
C ASP A 550 34.38 -34.57 1.21
N LEU A 551 34.75 -35.16 2.35
CA LEU A 551 35.42 -34.45 3.45
C LEU A 551 36.90 -34.17 3.11
N PHE A 552 37.57 -35.07 2.38
CA PHE A 552 38.95 -34.92 1.92
C PHE A 552 39.14 -33.74 0.96
N SER A 553 38.15 -33.46 0.10
CA SER A 553 38.19 -32.34 -0.84
C SER A 553 37.93 -30.99 -0.19
N ALA A 554 37.34 -30.97 1.02
CA ALA A 554 37.03 -29.76 1.77
C ALA A 554 38.15 -29.35 2.76
N ILE A 555 39.15 -30.20 3.01
CA ILE A 555 40.24 -29.96 3.97
C ILE A 555 41.51 -29.60 3.20
N ASP A 556 42.11 -28.44 3.49
CA ASP A 556 43.34 -27.97 2.81
C ASP A 556 44.64 -28.19 3.61
N VAL A 557 44.57 -28.83 4.77
CA VAL A 557 45.72 -29.03 5.67
C VAL A 557 46.26 -30.46 5.55
N GLU A 558 47.53 -30.63 5.14
CA GLU A 558 48.14 -31.95 4.94
C GLU A 558 48.18 -32.83 6.21
N ALA A 559 48.38 -32.23 7.38
CA ALA A 559 48.38 -32.96 8.65
C ALA A 559 46.99 -33.55 8.97
N ALA A 560 45.92 -32.80 8.69
CA ALA A 560 44.54 -33.26 8.86
C ALA A 560 44.16 -34.34 7.83
N LYS A 561 44.71 -34.27 6.61
CA LYS A 561 44.58 -35.34 5.59
C LYS A 561 45.24 -36.66 6.04
N LYS A 562 46.41 -36.60 6.68
CA LYS A 562 47.09 -37.79 7.23
C LYS A 562 46.31 -38.41 8.39
N ASP A 563 45.84 -37.60 9.33
CA ASP A 563 45.02 -38.06 10.47
C ASP A 563 43.68 -38.67 10.00
N LEU A 564 42.98 -38.02 9.06
CA LEU A 564 41.74 -38.54 8.50
C LEU A 564 41.94 -39.89 7.78
N ASN A 565 43.03 -40.05 7.01
CA ASN A 565 43.39 -41.33 6.39
C ASN A 565 43.58 -42.46 7.41
N GLU A 566 44.20 -42.16 8.55
CA GLU A 566 44.43 -43.15 9.60
C GLU A 566 43.11 -43.54 10.28
N ARG A 567 42.22 -42.57 10.51
CA ARG A 567 40.87 -42.79 11.05
C ARG A 567 39.98 -43.59 10.09
N THR A 568 40.05 -43.35 8.78
CA THR A 568 39.35 -44.16 7.77
C THR A 568 39.84 -45.61 7.77
N ARG A 569 41.15 -45.85 7.91
CA ARG A 569 41.69 -47.22 8.03
C ARG A 569 41.18 -47.93 9.29
N ARG A 570 41.07 -47.22 10.41
CA ARG A 570 40.49 -47.76 11.66
C ARG A 570 39.00 -48.08 11.50
N LEU A 571 38.25 -47.22 10.82
CA LEU A 571 36.83 -47.45 10.50
C LEU A 571 36.66 -48.74 9.68
N HIS A 572 37.47 -48.94 8.64
CA HIS A 572 37.41 -50.14 7.81
C HIS A 572 37.81 -51.40 8.58
N ALA A 573 38.78 -51.32 9.49
CA ALA A 573 39.13 -52.43 10.36
C ALA A 573 37.96 -52.81 11.29
N GLN A 574 37.26 -51.83 11.86
CA GLN A 574 36.10 -52.04 12.73
C GLN A 574 34.88 -52.58 11.98
N LEU A 575 34.58 -52.04 10.78
CA LEU A 575 33.49 -52.53 9.94
C LEU A 575 33.74 -53.97 9.44
N ASN A 576 35.00 -54.32 9.14
CA ASN A 576 35.38 -55.68 8.76
C ASN A 576 35.34 -56.66 9.95
N GLY A 577 35.63 -56.21 11.18
CA GLY A 577 35.46 -57.01 12.40
C GLY A 577 33.99 -57.35 12.65
N LEU A 578 33.09 -56.38 12.45
CA LEU A 578 31.64 -56.58 12.54
C LEU A 578 31.11 -57.58 11.49
N ALA A 579 31.72 -57.64 10.30
CA ALA A 579 31.38 -58.61 9.27
C ALA A 579 31.81 -60.06 9.59
N ARG A 580 32.79 -60.25 10.49
CA ARG A 580 33.32 -61.58 10.88
C ARG A 580 32.69 -62.15 12.15
N GLY A 581 31.83 -61.40 12.83
CA GLY A 581 31.13 -61.85 14.04
C GLY A 581 32.00 -61.90 15.30
N GLU A 582 33.17 -61.28 15.29
CA GLU A 582 34.00 -61.10 16.50
C GLU A 582 33.39 -59.95 17.32
N ARG A 583 32.77 -60.29 18.45
CA ARG A 583 32.28 -59.32 19.46
C ARG A 583 33.37 -59.00 20.46
#